data_AF-A0A7X9WWD7-F1
#
_entry.id   AF-A0A7X9WWD7-F1
#
_cell.length_a   1.000
_cell.length_b   1.000
_cell.length_c   1.000
_cell.angle_alpha   90.00
_cell.angle_beta   90.00
_cell.angle_gamma   90.00
#
_symmetry.space_group_name_H-M   'P 1'
#
loop_
_entity.id
_entity.type
_entity.pdbx_description
1 polymer ?
#
loop_
_entity_poly.entity_id
_entity_poly.type
_entity_poly.pdbx_seq_one_letter_code
_entity_poly.pdbx_strand_id
1 'polypeptide(L)'
;MSDTIETLQRKMDAAARALDFEEAKRYRDRISLMRGGASAQDAAKADLDGLHRQQPGAMGLGTSRQCVAPPPGWTPPAKPDPMTSGRSMRGKPRK
;
A
#
# COMPACT_ATOMS: atom_id res chain seq x y z
N MET A 1 -21.37 20.81 -14.07
CA MET A 1 -21.64 19.36 -14.05
C MET A 1 -20.66 18.72 -13.08
N SER A 2 -21.12 18.04 -12.04
CA SER A 2 -20.24 17.31 -11.12
C SER A 2 -19.64 16.10 -11.84
N ASP A 3 -18.33 15.93 -11.77
CA ASP A 3 -17.68 14.70 -12.22
C ASP A 3 -18.01 13.60 -11.21
N THR A 4 -18.96 12.73 -11.56
CA THR A 4 -19.26 11.50 -10.83
C THR A 4 -18.44 10.35 -11.41
N ILE A 5 -18.36 9.23 -10.69
CA ILE A 5 -17.66 8.03 -11.19
C ILE A 5 -18.25 7.58 -12.54
N GLU A 6 -19.57 7.63 -12.69
CA GLU A 6 -20.26 7.24 -13.94
C GLU A 6 -19.91 8.16 -15.11
N THR A 7 -19.83 9.48 -14.88
CA THR A 7 -19.46 10.41 -15.95
C THR A 7 -18.00 10.24 -16.36
N LEU A 8 -17.11 9.97 -15.40
CA LEU A 8 -15.71 9.65 -15.67
C LEU A 8 -15.55 8.32 -16.42
N GLN A 9 -16.34 7.29 -16.11
CA GLN A 9 -16.34 6.02 -16.85
C GLN A 9 -16.75 6.23 -18.31
N ARG A 10 -17.81 7.01 -18.55
CA ARG A 10 -18.25 7.32 -19.92
C ARG A 10 -17.18 8.08 -20.72
N LYS A 11 -16.49 9.04 -20.08
CA LYS A 11 -15.37 9.78 -20.69
C LYS A 11 -14.18 8.86 -20.99
N MET A 12 -13.84 7.96 -20.07
CA MET A 12 -12.79 6.96 -20.25
C MET A 12 -13.09 6.04 -21.44
N ASP A 13 -14.31 5.52 -21.55
CA ASP A 13 -14.71 4.65 -22.67
C ASP A 13 -14.67 5.39 -24.01
N ALA A 14 -15.08 6.67 -24.03
CA ALA A 14 -15.00 7.50 -25.22
C ALA A 14 -13.54 7.74 -25.65
N ALA A 15 -12.64 8.05 -24.71
CA ALA A 15 -11.21 8.21 -24.96
C ALA A 15 -10.59 6.90 -25.48
N ALA A 16 -10.92 5.76 -24.86
CA ALA A 16 -10.45 4.44 -25.31
C ALA A 16 -10.90 4.10 -26.74
N ARG A 17 -12.15 4.43 -27.11
CA ARG A 17 -12.65 4.26 -28.49
C ARG A 17 -11.95 5.17 -29.49
N ALA A 18 -11.51 6.36 -29.05
CA ALA A 18 -10.71 7.28 -29.84
C ALA A 18 -9.21 6.91 -29.87
N LEU A 19 -8.82 5.81 -29.22
CA LEU A 19 -7.42 5.36 -29.04
C LEU A 19 -6.54 6.35 -28.25
N ASP A 20 -7.16 7.26 -27.49
CA ASP A 20 -6.46 8.17 -26.58
C ASP A 20 -6.31 7.50 -25.20
N PHE A 21 -5.28 6.66 -25.09
CA PHE A 21 -5.03 5.90 -23.87
C PHE A 21 -4.44 6.74 -22.74
N GLU A 22 -3.83 7.88 -23.04
CA GLU A 22 -3.32 8.80 -22.02
C GLU A 22 -4.48 9.50 -21.29
N GLU A 23 -5.48 10.00 -22.02
CA GLU A 23 -6.71 10.50 -21.39
C GLU A 23 -7.49 9.40 -20.68
N ALA A 24 -7.60 8.21 -21.28
CA ALA A 24 -8.27 7.08 -20.62
C ALA A 24 -7.59 6.70 -19.29
N LYS A 25 -6.24 6.72 -19.23
CA LYS A 25 -5.45 6.50 -18.02
C LYS A 25 -5.76 7.58 -16.97
N ARG A 26 -5.78 8.86 -17.33
CA ARG A 26 -6.13 9.96 -16.41
C ARG A 26 -7.51 9.77 -15.78
N TYR A 27 -8.52 9.43 -16.58
CA TYR A 27 -9.87 9.16 -16.05
C TYR A 27 -9.89 7.96 -15.10
N ARG A 28 -9.18 6.87 -15.45
CA ARG A 28 -9.05 5.67 -14.60
C ARG A 28 -8.42 6.00 -13.24
N ASP A 29 -7.39 6.82 -13.24
CA ASP A 29 -6.66 7.18 -12.02
C ASP A 29 -7.53 8.07 -11.13
N ARG A 30 -8.27 9.03 -11.71
CA ARG A 30 -9.28 9.83 -11.00
C ARG A 30 -10.41 8.98 -10.40
N ILE A 31 -10.91 7.99 -11.13
CA ILE A 31 -11.90 7.01 -10.62
C ILE A 31 -11.32 6.23 -9.43
N SER A 32 -10.04 5.83 -9.50
CA SER A 32 -9.38 5.08 -8.43
C SER A 32 -9.28 5.90 -7.15
N LEU A 33 -8.93 7.18 -7.25
CA LEU A 33 -8.89 8.10 -6.09
C LEU A 33 -10.27 8.28 -5.46
N MET A 34 -11.30 8.51 -6.28
CA MET A 34 -12.68 8.68 -5.78
C MET A 34 -13.20 7.41 -5.09
N ARG A 35 -12.87 6.22 -5.62
CA ARG A 35 -13.17 4.94 -4.96
C ARG A 35 -12.40 4.76 -3.65
N GLY A 36 -11.21 5.35 -3.53
CA GLY A 36 -10.43 5.41 -2.30
C GLY A 36 -10.90 6.46 -1.28
N GLY A 37 -11.98 7.18 -1.56
CA GLY A 37 -12.58 8.17 -0.66
C GLY A 37 -12.15 9.62 -0.90
N ALA A 38 -11.36 9.90 -1.95
CA ALA A 38 -11.03 11.28 -2.32
C ALA A 38 -12.26 12.02 -2.88
N SER A 39 -12.37 13.32 -2.59
CA SER A 39 -13.41 14.13 -3.22
C SER A 39 -13.15 14.29 -4.73
N ALA A 40 -14.19 14.59 -5.50
CA ALA A 40 -14.05 14.81 -6.95
C ALA A 40 -13.11 15.99 -7.30
N GLN A 41 -12.96 16.96 -6.39
CA GLN A 41 -12.07 18.11 -6.54
C GLN A 41 -10.62 17.72 -6.24
N ASP A 42 -10.38 16.98 -5.17
CA ASP A 42 -9.04 16.51 -4.81
C ASP A 42 -8.50 15.56 -5.87
N ALA A 43 -9.36 14.65 -6.36
CA ALA A 43 -9.00 13.72 -7.41
C ALA A 43 -8.68 14.42 -8.76
N ALA A 44 -9.17 15.63 -8.99
CA ALA A 44 -8.85 16.42 -10.19
C ALA A 44 -7.49 17.13 -10.10
N LYS A 45 -7.08 17.48 -8.87
CA LYS A 45 -5.85 18.23 -8.59
C LYS A 45 -4.67 17.33 -8.27
N ALA A 46 -4.92 16.07 -7.97
CA ALA A 46 -3.89 15.10 -7.63
C ALA A 46 -2.91 14.94 -8.81
N ASP A 47 -1.63 15.22 -8.55
CA ASP A 47 -0.55 14.81 -9.43
C ASP A 47 -0.29 13.32 -9.21
N LEU A 48 -0.54 12.54 -10.26
CA LEU A 48 -0.44 11.09 -10.25
C LEU A 48 0.75 10.61 -11.11
N ASP A 49 1.57 11.55 -11.59
CA ASP A 49 2.73 11.20 -12.37
C ASP A 49 3.77 10.47 -11.51
N GLY A 50 4.33 9.39 -12.04
CA GLY A 50 5.22 8.49 -11.30
C GLY A 50 4.56 7.62 -10.21
N LEU A 51 3.25 7.74 -9.96
CA LEU A 51 2.55 6.88 -9.00
C LEU A 51 2.24 5.51 -9.62
N HIS A 52 3.12 4.54 -9.38
CA HIS A 52 2.91 3.17 -9.83
C HIS A 52 2.24 2.32 -8.73
N ARG A 53 1.21 1.54 -9.11
CA ARG A 53 0.65 0.54 -8.19
C ARG A 53 1.74 -0.46 -7.81
N GLN A 54 1.86 -0.68 -6.51
CA GLN A 54 2.75 -1.70 -5.96
C GLN A 54 2.34 -3.07 -6.53
N GLN A 55 3.29 -3.76 -7.16
CA GLN A 55 3.06 -5.08 -7.73
C GLN A 55 3.21 -6.14 -6.64
N PRO A 56 2.29 -7.12 -6.55
CA PRO A 56 2.47 -8.27 -5.67
C PRO A 56 3.79 -8.98 -6.03
N GLY A 57 4.66 -9.20 -5.05
CA GLY A 57 5.97 -9.83 -5.24
C GLY A 57 7.16 -8.88 -5.47
N ALA A 58 6.93 -7.59 -5.78
CA ALA A 58 8.00 -6.59 -5.80
C ALA A 58 8.48 -6.18 -4.40
N MET A 59 7.64 -6.43 -3.39
CA MET A 59 7.99 -6.36 -1.98
C MET A 59 8.62 -7.69 -1.57
N GLY A 60 9.95 -7.74 -1.42
CA GLY A 60 10.65 -8.93 -0.94
C GLY A 60 10.03 -9.44 0.36
N LEU A 61 10.00 -10.77 0.55
CA LEU A 61 9.49 -11.41 1.77
C LEU A 61 10.10 -10.75 3.02
N GLY A 62 9.30 -9.97 3.77
CA GLY A 62 9.73 -9.30 5.01
C GLY A 62 9.73 -7.77 5.00
N THR A 63 9.40 -7.10 3.89
CA THR A 63 9.41 -5.61 3.81
C THR A 63 8.32 -4.89 4.60
N SER A 64 7.30 -5.60 5.10
CA SER A 64 6.29 -5.07 6.02
C SER A 64 6.25 -5.89 7.31
N ARG A 65 7.34 -5.86 8.09
CA ARG A 65 7.31 -6.29 9.48
C ARG A 65 7.26 -5.06 10.36
N GLN A 66 6.13 -4.87 11.04
CA GLN A 66 6.01 -3.86 12.09
C GLN A 66 6.97 -4.24 13.24
N CYS A 67 8.00 -3.42 13.46
CA CYS A 67 8.86 -3.51 14.64
C CYS A 67 8.37 -2.50 15.67
N VAL A 68 7.90 -2.99 16.82
CA VAL A 68 7.59 -2.13 17.97
C VAL A 68 8.92 -1.75 18.63
N ALA A 69 9.19 -0.44 18.74
CA ALA A 69 10.33 0.05 19.49
C ALA A 69 10.09 -0.18 20.99
N PRO A 70 11.02 -0.80 21.73
CA PRO A 70 10.89 -0.93 23.17
C PRO A 70 10.99 0.46 23.83
N PRO A 71 10.34 0.67 24.99
CA PRO A 71 10.43 1.95 25.69
C PRO A 71 11.87 2.23 26.16
N PRO A 72 12.24 3.51 26.35
CA PRO A 72 13.58 3.87 26.82
C PRO A 72 13.93 3.17 28.15
N GLY A 73 15.10 2.54 28.20
CA GLY A 73 15.60 1.82 29.40
C GLY A 73 15.12 0.38 29.55
N TRP A 74 14.31 -0.15 28.62
CA TRP A 74 13.88 -1.55 28.67
C TRP A 74 15.01 -2.49 28.25
N THR A 75 15.36 -3.42 29.15
CA THR A 75 16.34 -4.48 28.89
C THR A 75 15.62 -5.83 28.81
N PRO A 76 15.77 -6.60 27.72
CA PRO A 76 15.18 -7.93 27.62
C PRO A 76 15.67 -8.87 28.74
N PRO A 77 14.84 -9.81 29.23
CA PRO A 77 15.29 -10.80 30.19
C PRO A 77 16.37 -11.71 29.59
N ALA A 78 17.27 -12.20 30.44
CA ALA A 78 18.28 -13.17 30.04
C ALA A 78 17.61 -14.45 29.49
N LYS A 79 18.25 -15.05 28.49
CA LYS A 79 17.73 -16.28 27.90
C LYS A 79 17.77 -17.41 28.94
N PRO A 80 16.70 -18.20 29.08
CA PRO A 80 16.69 -19.35 30.00
C PRO A 80 17.77 -20.37 29.62
N ASP A 81 18.25 -21.10 30.64
CA ASP A 81 19.23 -22.17 30.52
C ASP A 81 18.71 -23.25 29.55
N PRO A 82 19.47 -23.62 28.50
CA PRO A 82 19.07 -24.67 27.57
C PRO A 82 18.72 -26.02 28.23
N MET A 83 19.18 -26.29 29.46
CA MET A 83 18.86 -27.50 30.23
C MET A 83 17.59 -27.41 31.10
N THR A 84 16.88 -26.28 31.10
CA THR A 84 15.48 -26.23 31.56
C THR A 84 14.54 -26.83 30.52
N SER A 85 14.66 -28.14 30.30
CA SER A 85 13.83 -28.93 29.41
C SER A 85 12.48 -29.26 30.07
N GLY A 86 11.57 -28.28 30.09
CA GLY A 86 10.17 -28.47 30.51
C GLY A 86 9.11 -28.12 29.46
N ARG A 87 9.45 -27.32 28.44
CA ARG A 87 8.65 -27.09 27.21
C ARG A 87 9.41 -26.19 26.23
N SER A 88 9.22 -26.40 24.93
CA SER A 88 10.03 -25.81 23.85
C SER A 88 10.06 -24.28 23.85
N MET A 89 11.23 -23.68 23.63
CA MET A 89 11.35 -22.29 23.15
C MET A 89 12.33 -22.27 21.95
N ARG A 90 11.75 -22.32 20.74
CA ARG A 90 12.46 -22.20 19.46
C ARG A 90 13.23 -20.87 19.41
N GLY A 91 14.54 -20.96 19.17
CA GLY A 91 15.39 -19.84 18.73
C GLY A 91 16.52 -19.46 19.68
N LYS A 92 17.79 -19.69 19.28
CA LYS A 92 19.00 -19.23 19.98
C LYS A 92 19.40 -17.80 19.52
N PRO A 93 19.91 -16.93 20.41
CA PRO A 93 20.81 -15.86 20.02
C PRO A 93 22.28 -16.33 20.12
N ARG A 94 23.12 -15.69 19.31
CA ARG A 94 24.58 -15.81 19.27
C ARG A 94 25.21 -14.51 19.79
N LYS A 95 26.36 -14.69 20.45
CA LYS A 95 27.43 -13.77 20.86
C LYS A 95 27.11 -12.70 21.89
#